data_AF-A0A954LGA9-F1
#
_entry.id   AF-A0A954LGA9-F1
#
_cell.length_a   1.000
_cell.length_b   1.000
_cell.length_c   1.000
_cell.angle_alpha   90.00
_cell.angle_beta   90.00
_cell.angle_gamma   90.00
#
_symmetry.space_group_name_H-M   'P 1'
#
loop_
_entity.id
_entity.type
_entity.pdbx_description
1 polymer ?
#
loop_
_entity_poly.entity_id
_entity_poly.type
_entity_poly.pdbx_seq_one_letter_code
_entity_poly.pdbx_strand_id
1 'polypeptide(L)' 'EENTVIGGFGSAVLETAAKLKLNTERFRVLGIPDQFVEHGDRAELLASLGLNAEGIIAVAMELNAVAPSKSAGVR' A
#
# COMPACT_ATOMS: atom_id res chain seq x y z
N GLU A 1 -4.95 4.77 1.39
CA GLU A 1 -5.21 5.93 2.25
C GLU A 1 -5.25 7.17 1.38
N GLU A 2 -6.17 8.10 1.63
CA GLU A 2 -6.16 9.41 0.97
C GLU A 2 -5.28 10.39 1.76
N ASN A 3 -4.04 9.96 2.04
CA ASN A 3 -3.04 10.68 2.80
C ASN A 3 -1.64 10.29 2.27
N THR A 4 -0.60 11.01 2.69
CA THR A 4 0.78 10.63 2.37
C THR A 4 1.11 9.21 2.88
N VAL A 5 1.86 8.44 2.08
CA VAL A 5 2.39 7.13 2.47
C VAL A 5 3.50 7.22 3.53
N ILE A 6 4.07 8.42 3.74
CA ILE A 6 5.13 8.66 4.72
C ILE A 6 4.50 9.06 6.06
N GLY A 7 4.69 8.23 7.08
CA GLY A 7 4.14 8.49 8.42
C GLY A 7 2.61 8.40 8.49
N GLY A 8 1.98 7.86 7.44
CA GLY A 8 0.54 7.68 7.34
C GLY A 8 0.02 6.46 8.10
N PHE A 9 -1.22 6.09 7.82
CA PHE A 9 -1.86 4.90 8.38
C PHE A 9 -1.11 3.63 7.97
N GLY A 10 -0.68 3.54 6.70
CA GLY A 10 0.13 2.42 6.22
C GLY A 10 1.43 2.24 7.00
N SER A 11 2.13 3.35 7.32
CA SER A 11 3.35 3.33 8.15
C SER A 11 3.06 2.84 9.56
N ALA A 12 2.02 3.35 10.21
CA ALA A 12 1.65 2.94 11.57
C ALA A 12 1.29 1.45 11.67
N VAL A 13 0.62 0.90 10.65
CA VAL A 13 0.34 -0.54 10.55
C VAL A 13 1.63 -1.35 10.41
N LEU A 14 2.55 -0.95 9.54
CA LEU A 14 3.84 -1.63 9.36
C LEU A 14 4.70 -1.57 10.61
N GLU A 15 4.75 -0.43 11.30
CA GLU A 15 5.43 -0.29 12.59
C GLU A 15 4.86 -1.24 13.64
N THR A 16 3.54 -1.36 13.70
CA THR A 16 2.86 -2.28 14.63
C THR A 16 3.12 -3.73 14.27
N ALA A 17 3.04 -4.08 12.98
CA ALA A 17 3.33 -5.42 12.49
C ALA A 17 4.78 -5.83 12.79
N ALA A 18 5.74 -4.91 12.64
CA ALA A 18 7.13 -5.13 13.00
C ALA A 18 7.31 -5.39 14.50
N LYS A 19 6.67 -4.59 15.37
CA LYS A 19 6.67 -4.83 16.84
C LYS A 19 6.12 -6.20 17.21
N LEU A 20 5.11 -6.66 16.48
CA LEU A 20 4.47 -7.97 16.66
C LEU A 20 5.17 -9.11 15.91
N LYS A 21 6.27 -8.84 15.19
CA LYS A 21 7.00 -9.81 14.36
C LYS A 21 6.11 -10.54 13.33
N LEU A 22 5.14 -9.85 12.76
CA LEU A 22 4.26 -10.40 11.73
C LEU A 22 4.96 -10.41 10.36
N ASN A 23 4.61 -11.38 9.52
CA ASN A 23 5.08 -11.40 8.13
C ASN A 23 4.37 -10.28 7.33
N THR A 24 5.17 -9.39 6.73
CA THR A 24 4.70 -8.28 5.88
C THR A 24 5.16 -8.38 4.43
N GLU A 25 5.67 -9.53 3.98
CA GLU A 25 6.14 -9.76 2.61
C GLU A 25 5.08 -9.46 1.54
N ARG A 26 3.79 -9.63 1.87
CA ARG A 26 2.65 -9.36 0.98
C ARG A 26 1.84 -8.13 1.41
N PHE A 27 2.47 -7.18 2.09
CA PHE A 27 1.84 -5.93 2.49
C PHE A 27 2.15 -4.82 1.48
N ARG A 28 1.13 -4.06 1.07
CA ARG A 28 1.29 -2.90 0.18
C ARG A 28 0.52 -1.71 0.74
N VAL A 29 1.23 -0.59 0.92
CA VAL A 29 0.59 0.71 1.20
C VAL A 29 0.23 1.35 -0.13
N LEU A 30 -1.04 1.72 -0.28
CA LEU A 30 -1.52 2.58 -1.36
C LEU A 30 -1.91 3.92 -0.75
N GLY A 31 -1.30 5.00 -1.22
CA GLY A 31 -1.58 6.34 -0.75
C GLY A 31 -0.94 7.41 -1.62
N ILE A 32 -1.05 8.65 -1.16
CA ILE A 32 -0.51 9.81 -1.88
C ILE A 32 1.02 9.79 -1.74
N PRO A 33 1.78 9.94 -2.84
CA PRO A 33 3.23 10.02 -2.78
C PRO A 33 3.69 11.32 -2.11
N ASP A 34 4.92 11.34 -1.60
CA ASP A 34 5.54 12.53 -1.01
C ASP A 34 6.01 13.51 -2.09
N GLN A 35 5.05 14.05 -2.83
CA GLN A 35 5.24 15.04 -3.88
C GLN A 35 3.96 15.87 -4.03
N PHE A 36 4.09 17.04 -4.66
CA PHE A 36 2.92 17.85 -4.99
C PHE A 36 2.00 17.10 -5.95
N VAL A 37 0.70 17.13 -5.64
CA VAL A 37 -0.38 16.68 -6.52
C VAL A 37 -1.00 17.93 -7.13
N GLU A 38 -1.11 17.94 -8.46
CA GLU A 38 -1.69 19.05 -9.22
C GLU A 38 -3.16 19.29 -8.84
N HIS A 39 -3.65 20.50 -9.12
CA HIS A 39 -5.07 20.79 -8.96
C HIS A 39 -5.90 20.08 -10.03
N GLY A 40 -7.03 19.50 -9.64
CA GLY A 40 -7.92 18.78 -10.54
C GLY A 40 -9.14 18.26 -9.81
N ASP A 41 -10.01 17.56 -10.54
CA ASP A 41 -11.13 16.86 -9.94
C ASP A 41 -10.62 15.73 -9.02
N ARG A 42 -11.28 15.55 -7.87
CA ARG A 42 -10.85 14.56 -6.88
C ARG A 42 -10.83 13.14 -7.45
N ALA A 43 -11.84 12.75 -8.25
CA ALA A 43 -11.91 11.40 -8.79
C ALA A 43 -10.80 11.15 -9.81
N GLU A 44 -10.49 12.14 -10.64
CA GLU A 44 -9.39 12.10 -11.60
C GLU A 44 -8.02 11.99 -10.90
N LEU A 45 -7.82 12.79 -9.84
CA LEU A 45 -6.59 12.73 -9.04
C LEU A 45 -6.42 11.39 -8.33
N LEU A 46 -7.49 10.84 -7.75
CA LEU A 46 -7.41 9.51 -7.13
C LEU A 46 -7.16 8.41 -8.17
N ALA A 47 -7.78 8.50 -9.35
CA ALA A 47 -7.54 7.54 -10.43
C ALA A 47 -6.11 7.61 -10.95
N SER A 48 -5.54 8.82 -11.11
CA SER A 48 -4.15 8.99 -11.57
C SER A 48 -3.12 8.45 -10.57
N LEU A 49 -3.47 8.42 -9.28
CA LEU A 49 -2.67 7.80 -8.22
C LEU A 49 -2.98 6.31 -8.00
N GLY A 50 -3.88 5.71 -8.77
CA GLY A 50 -4.31 4.32 -8.59
C GLY A 50 -5.10 4.08 -7.29
N LEU A 51 -5.64 5.14 -6.69
CA LEU A 51 -6.47 5.12 -5.47
C LEU A 51 -7.97 5.01 -5.77
N ASN A 52 -8.33 4.69 -7.01
CA ASN A 52 -9.69 4.30 -7.38
C ASN A 52 -9.88 2.77 -7.30
N ALA A 53 -11.10 2.29 -7.53
CA ALA A 53 -11.43 0.87 -7.43
C ALA A 53 -10.57 0.00 -8.38
N GLU A 54 -10.35 0.46 -9.61
CA GLU A 54 -9.57 -0.25 -10.62
C GLU A 54 -8.10 -0.40 -10.21
N GLY A 55 -7.48 0.67 -9.71
CA GLY A 55 -6.10 0.64 -9.22
C GLY A 55 -5.94 -0.29 -8.01
N ILE A 56 -6.89 -0.26 -7.07
CA ILE A 56 -6.88 -1.18 -5.91
C ILE A 56 -7.00 -2.64 -6.38
N ILE A 57 -7.88 -2.94 -7.33
CA ILE A 57 -8.02 -4.29 -7.91
C ILE A 57 -6.73 -4.73 -8.58
N ALA A 58 -6.09 -3.87 -9.37
CA ALA A 58 -4.84 -4.19 -10.05
C ALA A 58 -3.74 -4.60 -9.06
N VAL A 59 -3.57 -3.83 -7.98
CA VAL A 59 -2.61 -4.12 -6.91
C VAL A 59 -2.95 -5.41 -6.17
N ALA A 60 -4.23 -5.64 -5.87
CA ALA A 60 -4.67 -6.86 -5.21
C ALA A 60 -4.38 -8.10 -6.07
N MET A 61 -4.59 -8.00 -7.38
CA MET A 61 -4.27 -9.08 -8.34
C MET A 61 -2.76 -9.30 -8.43
N GLU A 62 -1.94 -8.24 -8.50
CA GLU A 62 -0.48 -8.33 -8.48
C GLU A 62 0.01 -9.06 -7.22
N LEU A 63 -0.47 -8.63 -6.05
CA LEU A 63 -0.14 -9.28 -4.77
C LEU A 63 -0.53 -10.76 -4.76
N ASN A 64 -1.62 -11.13 -5.43
CA ASN A 64 -2.11 -12.51 -5.51
C ASN A 64 -1.35 -13.38 -6.52
N ALA A 65 -0.83 -12.80 -7.60
CA ALA A 65 -0.12 -13.52 -8.65
C ALA A 65 1.28 -14.00 -8.21
N VAL A 66 1.89 -13.38 -7.21
CA VAL A 66 3.18 -13.80 -6.67
C VAL A 66 2.97 -14.97 -5.70
N ALA A 67 3.50 -16.15 -6.05
CA ALA A 67 3.50 -17.32 -5.18
C ALA A 67 4.13 -17.00 -3.82
N PRO A 68 3.62 -17.54 -2.70
CA PRO A 68 4.20 -17.27 -1.39
C PRO A 68 5.68 -17.66 -1.38
N SER A 69 6.55 -16.67 -1.14
CA SER A 69 7.93 -16.89 -0.71
C SER A 69 7.86 -17.87 0.47
N LYS A 70 8.59 -18.99 0.38
CA LYS A 70 8.66 -19.93 1.51
C LYS A 70 9.24 -19.17 2.70
N SER A 71 8.45 -19.09 3.77
CA SER A 71 8.80 -18.51 5.06
C SER A 71 10.23 -18.86 5.46
N ALA A 72 11.08 -17.85 5.68
CA ALA A 72 12.24 -18.02 6.53
C ALA A 72 11.70 -18.31 7.93
N GLY A 73 11.72 -19.59 8.31
CA GLY A 73 11.37 -20.03 9.65
C GLY A 73 12.18 -19.23 10.66
N VAL A 74 11.50 -18.38 11.41
CA VAL A 74 12.06 -17.78 12.62
C VAL A 74 12.14 -18.91 13.64
N ARG A 75 13.37 -19.35 13.91
CA ARG A 75 13.71 -20.05 15.15
C ARG A 75 13.62 -19.07 16.31
#